data_AF-A0A1I8A642-F1
#
_entry.id   AF-A0A1I8A642-F1
#
_cell.length_a   1.000
_cell.length_b   1.000
_cell.length_c   1.000
_cell.angle_alpha   90.00
_cell.angle_beta   90.00
_cell.angle_gamma   90.00
#
_symmetry.space_group_name_H-M   'P 1'
#
loop_
_entity.id
_entity.type
_entity.pdbx_description
1 polymer ?
#
loop_
_entity_poly.entity_id
_entity_poly.type
_entity_poly.pdbx_seq_one_letter_code
_entity_poly.pdbx_strand_id
1 'polypeptide(L)'
;MLLSALLILCLSALSSAQQKTCQRATEPKCDPVVSACCDHNFQDYLNIATTCGDTATMYSPICKRNQIGKIYGEGGTAGVLKVCDAYSQYRNCLGRSVIACTTEAYYIENQLLNVQNAQALQALYTELNFICGAGMDIYLNNDKCMSQVFVNNATFIENCRAQFRADIEANPMRACVWEANLLECVQTPFRQSCNVEAEWWMCELERVVVGNWLPACSTPCSISQNPKVFNGFKQRDSKEQH
;
A
#
# COMPACT_ATOMS: atom_id res chain seq x y z
N MET A 1 -57.51 -19.81 -8.30
CA MET A 1 -56.53 -20.92 -8.33
C MET A 1 -55.59 -20.67 -9.50
N LEU A 2 -54.28 -20.67 -9.22
CA LEU A 2 -53.13 -20.73 -10.15
C LEU A 2 -52.84 -19.47 -10.98
N LEU A 3 -51.94 -18.57 -10.52
CA LEU A 3 -50.46 -18.59 -10.64
C LEU A 3 -49.95 -18.30 -12.06
N SER A 4 -49.37 -17.09 -12.26
CA SER A 4 -47.94 -16.85 -12.59
C SER A 4 -47.66 -16.84 -14.10
N ALA A 5 -46.85 -15.96 -14.71
CA ALA A 5 -45.76 -15.13 -14.20
C ALA A 5 -45.55 -13.91 -15.12
N LEU A 6 -45.33 -12.73 -14.52
CA LEU A 6 -44.63 -11.62 -15.18
C LEU A 6 -43.13 -11.92 -15.17
N LEU A 7 -42.51 -12.07 -16.34
CA LEU A 7 -41.06 -12.09 -16.48
C LEU A 7 -40.58 -10.63 -16.58
N ILE A 8 -40.09 -10.08 -15.46
CA ILE A 8 -39.32 -8.84 -15.44
C ILE A 8 -37.88 -9.22 -15.79
N LEU A 9 -37.47 -8.93 -17.03
CA LEU A 9 -36.07 -8.97 -17.46
C LEU A 9 -35.33 -7.79 -16.83
N CYS A 10 -34.77 -8.01 -15.63
CA CYS A 10 -33.71 -7.16 -15.10
C CYS A 10 -32.42 -7.42 -15.90
N LEU A 11 -32.16 -6.61 -16.93
CA LEU A 11 -30.81 -6.44 -17.46
C LEU A 11 -30.04 -5.51 -16.50
N SER A 12 -29.50 -6.07 -15.43
CA SER A 12 -28.35 -5.45 -14.76
C SER A 12 -27.11 -5.79 -15.59
N ALA A 13 -26.68 -4.84 -16.42
CA ALA A 13 -25.35 -4.85 -17.01
C ALA A 13 -24.33 -4.67 -15.89
N LEU A 14 -23.93 -5.77 -15.24
CA LEU A 14 -22.66 -5.81 -14.54
C LEU A 14 -21.58 -5.79 -15.61
N SER A 15 -20.91 -4.66 -15.74
CA SER A 15 -19.66 -4.52 -16.47
C SER A 15 -18.58 -5.34 -15.74
N SER A 16 -18.53 -6.65 -16.00
CA SER A 16 -17.33 -7.43 -15.71
C SER A 16 -16.24 -6.95 -16.67
N ALA A 17 -15.27 -6.19 -16.16
CA ALA A 17 -14.05 -5.88 -16.90
C ALA A 17 -13.47 -7.20 -17.45
N GLN A 18 -13.30 -7.29 -18.77
CA GLN A 18 -12.74 -8.47 -19.42
C GLN A 18 -11.27 -8.62 -19.00
N GLN A 19 -11.05 -9.43 -17.97
CA GLN A 19 -9.72 -9.83 -17.55
C GLN A 19 -9.07 -10.62 -18.70
N LYS A 20 -7.90 -10.16 -19.18
CA LYS A 20 -7.13 -10.96 -20.15
C LYS A 20 -6.69 -12.24 -19.46
N THR A 21 -6.90 -13.39 -20.08
CA THR A 21 -6.41 -14.67 -19.55
C THR A 21 -4.89 -14.72 -19.66
N CYS A 22 -4.19 -14.42 -18.56
CA CYS A 22 -2.75 -14.58 -18.47
C CYS A 22 -2.40 -16.05 -18.22
N GLN A 23 -1.33 -16.53 -18.85
CA GLN A 23 -0.76 -17.83 -18.45
C GLN A 23 -0.25 -17.71 -17.02
N ARG A 24 -0.62 -18.67 -16.16
CA ARG A 24 -0.13 -18.71 -14.77
C ARG A 24 1.33 -19.11 -14.77
N ALA A 25 2.17 -18.43 -14.00
CA ALA A 25 3.58 -18.81 -13.91
C ALA A 25 3.73 -20.22 -13.33
N THR A 26 4.51 -21.07 -14.00
CA THR A 26 4.79 -22.46 -13.59
C THR A 26 6.10 -22.60 -12.82
N GLU A 27 6.99 -21.61 -12.95
CA GLU A 27 8.33 -21.58 -12.37
C GLU A 27 8.47 -20.44 -11.34
N PRO A 28 9.42 -20.52 -10.40
CA PRO A 28 9.67 -19.45 -9.43
C PRO A 28 10.41 -18.24 -10.02
N LYS A 29 10.92 -18.34 -11.25
CA LYS A 29 11.59 -17.23 -11.95
C LYS A 29 10.57 -16.24 -12.51
N CYS A 30 10.94 -14.97 -12.60
CA CYS A 30 10.09 -13.99 -13.25
C CYS A 30 10.10 -14.16 -14.77
N ASP A 31 8.94 -14.46 -15.34
CA ASP A 31 8.69 -14.41 -16.78
C ASP A 31 8.15 -13.01 -17.14
N PRO A 32 8.85 -12.22 -17.96
CA PRO A 32 8.43 -10.86 -18.28
C PRO A 32 7.11 -10.79 -19.05
N VAL A 33 6.76 -11.82 -19.84
CA VAL A 33 5.49 -11.87 -20.59
C VAL A 33 4.32 -12.09 -19.64
N VAL A 34 4.47 -13.05 -18.71
CA VAL A 34 3.47 -13.30 -17.67
C VAL A 34 3.34 -12.10 -16.75
N SER A 35 4.46 -11.52 -16.32
CA SER A 35 4.49 -10.35 -15.44
C SER A 35 3.78 -9.14 -16.05
N ALA A 36 4.06 -8.80 -17.32
CA ALA A 36 3.40 -7.72 -18.01
C ALA A 36 1.88 -7.96 -18.16
N CYS A 37 1.46 -9.19 -18.41
CA CYS A 37 0.04 -9.54 -18.48
C CYS A 37 -0.66 -9.38 -17.11
N CYS A 38 -0.07 -9.91 -16.04
CA CYS A 38 -0.61 -9.79 -14.69
C CYS A 38 -0.69 -8.32 -14.25
N ASP A 39 0.34 -7.53 -14.56
CA ASP A 39 0.39 -6.09 -14.28
C ASP A 39 -0.71 -5.31 -15.03
N HIS A 40 -0.95 -5.62 -16.31
CA HIS A 40 -2.05 -5.02 -17.07
C HIS A 40 -3.40 -5.31 -16.42
N ASN A 41 -3.67 -6.55 -16.03
CA ASN A 41 -4.92 -6.91 -15.36
C ASN A 41 -5.08 -6.19 -14.00
N PHE A 42 -3.99 -6.07 -13.24
CA PHE A 42 -3.98 -5.33 -11.98
C PHE A 42 -4.35 -3.86 -12.18
N GLN A 43 -3.74 -3.21 -13.16
CA GLN A 43 -3.99 -1.81 -13.48
C GLN A 43 -5.41 -1.57 -14.02
N ASP A 44 -5.91 -2.47 -14.87
CA ASP A 44 -7.28 -2.40 -15.39
C ASP A 44 -8.32 -2.54 -14.28
N TYR A 45 -8.12 -3.49 -13.36
CA TYR A 45 -9.03 -3.70 -12.22
C TYR A 45 -9.16 -2.43 -11.37
N LEU A 46 -8.05 -1.70 -11.21
CA LEU A 46 -8.00 -0.45 -10.45
C LEU A 46 -8.38 0.79 -11.27
N ASN A 47 -8.58 0.66 -12.59
CA ASN A 47 -8.79 1.77 -13.52
C ASN A 47 -7.63 2.79 -13.51
N ILE A 48 -6.38 2.33 -13.41
CA ILE A 48 -5.18 3.19 -13.36
C ILE A 48 -4.27 3.04 -14.58
N ALA A 49 -4.65 2.21 -15.56
CA ALA A 49 -3.81 1.88 -16.72
C ALA A 49 -3.36 3.13 -17.50
N THR A 50 -4.23 4.13 -17.68
CA THR A 50 -3.96 5.32 -18.50
C THR A 50 -3.53 6.57 -17.70
N THR A 51 -3.57 6.54 -16.37
CA THR A 51 -3.46 7.73 -15.51
C THR A 51 -2.03 8.28 -15.38
N CYS A 52 -1.01 7.50 -15.73
CA CYS A 52 0.41 7.85 -15.54
C CYS A 52 1.20 7.96 -16.85
N GLY A 53 0.55 8.02 -18.01
CA GLY A 53 1.22 8.07 -19.32
C GLY A 53 1.84 6.75 -19.79
N ASP A 54 2.11 5.82 -18.87
CA ASP A 54 2.62 4.47 -19.15
C ASP A 54 1.61 3.36 -18.83
N THR A 55 1.66 2.30 -19.62
CA THR A 55 0.81 1.10 -19.51
C THR A 55 1.38 0.02 -18.61
N ALA A 56 2.64 0.13 -18.18
CA ALA A 56 3.27 -0.81 -17.25
C ALA A 56 3.67 -0.10 -15.95
N THR A 57 3.42 -0.75 -14.81
CA THR A 57 3.70 -0.18 -13.49
C THR A 57 5.19 0.13 -13.31
N MET A 58 6.07 -0.68 -13.90
CA MET A 58 7.52 -0.55 -13.76
C MET A 58 8.09 0.75 -14.33
N TYR A 59 7.44 1.39 -15.30
CA TYR A 59 7.91 2.64 -15.90
C TYR A 59 7.52 3.88 -15.07
N SER A 60 6.45 3.78 -14.30
CA SER A 60 5.90 4.89 -13.50
C SER A 60 5.50 4.45 -12.08
N PRO A 61 6.37 3.76 -11.31
CA PRO A 61 5.99 3.11 -10.06
C PRO A 61 5.52 4.11 -8.99
N ILE A 62 6.15 5.28 -8.90
CA ILE A 62 5.77 6.34 -7.95
C ILE A 62 4.38 6.87 -8.30
N CYS A 63 4.11 7.16 -9.58
CA CYS A 63 2.78 7.63 -9.99
C CYS A 63 1.71 6.56 -9.69
N LYS A 64 1.97 5.29 -10.01
CA LYS A 64 1.01 4.20 -9.77
C LYS A 64 0.77 3.97 -8.28
N ARG A 65 1.81 4.03 -7.43
CA ARG A 65 1.69 4.04 -5.96
C ARG A 65 0.79 5.17 -5.48
N ASN A 66 0.96 6.38 -6.02
CA ASN A 66 0.12 7.52 -5.65
C ASN A 66 -1.34 7.36 -6.11
N GLN A 67 -1.60 6.76 -7.28
CA GLN A 67 -2.97 6.45 -7.71
C GLN A 67 -3.62 5.40 -6.83
N ILE A 68 -2.90 4.35 -6.45
CA ILE A 68 -3.39 3.33 -5.51
C ILE A 68 -3.69 3.96 -4.15
N GLY A 69 -2.81 4.86 -3.68
CA GLY A 69 -3.00 5.67 -2.48
C GLY A 69 -4.33 6.43 -2.47
N LYS A 70 -4.70 7.04 -3.61
CA LYS A 70 -5.98 7.72 -3.77
C LYS A 70 -7.18 6.77 -3.69
N ILE A 71 -7.08 5.56 -4.25
CA ILE A 71 -8.20 4.60 -4.24
C ILE A 71 -8.62 4.28 -2.80
N TYR A 72 -7.67 3.98 -1.90
CA TYR A 72 -8.03 3.74 -0.51
C TYR A 72 -8.25 5.02 0.29
N GLY A 73 -7.54 6.12 -0.01
CA GLY A 73 -7.77 7.42 0.65
C GLY A 73 -9.17 7.99 0.40
N GLU A 74 -9.70 7.87 -0.82
CA GLU A 74 -11.03 8.36 -1.19
C GLU A 74 -12.13 7.32 -0.93
N GLY A 75 -11.79 6.03 -1.01
CA GLY A 75 -12.74 4.91 -0.89
C GLY A 75 -12.86 4.30 0.51
N GLY A 76 -12.01 4.68 1.46
CA GLY A 76 -11.93 4.08 2.80
C GLY A 76 -11.89 2.56 2.78
N THR A 77 -12.71 1.91 3.61
CA THR A 77 -12.81 0.44 3.64
C THR A 77 -13.02 -0.16 2.25
N ALA A 78 -13.95 0.38 1.44
CA ALA A 78 -14.22 -0.17 0.11
C ALA A 78 -13.02 0.00 -0.83
N GLY A 79 -12.30 1.11 -0.71
CA GLY A 79 -11.07 1.37 -1.46
C GLY A 79 -9.95 0.39 -1.12
N VAL A 80 -9.69 0.15 0.17
CA VAL A 80 -8.71 -0.85 0.61
C VAL A 80 -9.08 -2.24 0.11
N LEU A 81 -10.33 -2.66 0.30
CA LEU A 81 -10.79 -3.98 -0.14
C LEU A 81 -10.66 -4.14 -1.66
N LYS A 82 -10.94 -3.09 -2.44
CA LYS A 82 -10.75 -3.10 -3.90
C LYS A 82 -9.27 -3.26 -4.28
N VAL A 83 -8.37 -2.51 -3.64
CA VAL A 83 -6.92 -2.61 -3.88
C VAL A 83 -6.42 -4.01 -3.53
N CYS A 84 -6.85 -4.55 -2.40
CA CYS A 84 -6.41 -5.86 -1.92
C CYS A 84 -6.97 -7.02 -2.73
N ASP A 85 -8.19 -6.91 -3.25
CA ASP A 85 -8.72 -7.88 -4.21
C ASP A 85 -7.93 -7.86 -5.52
N ALA A 86 -7.67 -6.68 -6.08
CA ALA A 86 -6.83 -6.54 -7.28
C ALA A 86 -5.43 -7.13 -7.07
N TYR A 87 -4.81 -6.83 -5.92
CA TYR A 87 -3.48 -7.33 -5.59
C TYR A 87 -3.47 -8.84 -5.34
N SER A 88 -4.51 -9.40 -4.71
CA SER A 88 -4.69 -10.84 -4.57
C SER A 88 -4.73 -11.53 -5.94
N GLN A 89 -5.46 -10.98 -6.90
CA GLN A 89 -5.52 -11.50 -8.27
C GLN A 89 -4.17 -11.39 -8.99
N TYR A 90 -3.45 -10.28 -8.82
CA TYR A 90 -2.08 -10.12 -9.32
C TYR A 90 -1.13 -11.20 -8.77
N ARG A 91 -1.12 -11.41 -7.44
CA ARG A 91 -0.31 -12.46 -6.80
C ARG A 91 -0.69 -13.85 -7.28
N ASN A 92 -1.98 -14.13 -7.45
CA ASN A 92 -2.46 -15.42 -7.94
C ASN A 92 -2.04 -15.70 -9.40
N CYS A 93 -2.04 -14.65 -10.22
CA CYS A 93 -1.59 -14.68 -11.62
C CYS A 93 -0.09 -15.04 -11.71
N LEU A 94 0.74 -14.37 -10.91
CA LEU A 94 2.18 -14.66 -10.82
C LEU A 94 2.50 -15.96 -10.09
N GLY A 95 1.65 -16.43 -9.18
CA GLY A 95 1.89 -17.64 -8.42
C GLY A 95 3.26 -17.61 -7.72
N ARG A 96 4.12 -18.58 -8.03
CA ARG A 96 5.45 -18.71 -7.40
C ARG A 96 6.46 -17.68 -7.89
N SER A 97 6.24 -17.03 -9.04
CA SER A 97 7.16 -16.02 -9.57
C SER A 97 7.00 -14.65 -8.91
N VAL A 98 5.98 -14.45 -8.06
CA VAL A 98 5.69 -13.15 -7.44
C VAL A 98 6.92 -12.55 -6.73
N ILE A 99 7.66 -13.36 -5.97
CA ILE A 99 8.86 -12.89 -5.25
C ILE A 99 9.92 -12.40 -6.23
N ALA A 100 10.16 -13.14 -7.32
CA ALA A 100 11.15 -12.73 -8.32
C ALA A 100 10.67 -11.52 -9.14
N CYS A 101 9.36 -11.39 -9.40
CA CYS A 101 8.81 -10.30 -10.20
C CYS A 101 8.59 -8.99 -9.44
N THR A 102 8.62 -9.00 -8.11
CA THR A 102 8.37 -7.79 -7.30
C THR A 102 9.62 -7.31 -6.54
N THR A 103 10.79 -7.88 -6.80
CA THR A 103 12.07 -7.46 -6.18
C THR A 103 12.87 -6.60 -7.14
N GLU A 104 13.55 -5.59 -6.60
CA GLU A 104 14.41 -4.67 -7.34
C GLU A 104 15.58 -5.38 -8.02
N ALA A 105 16.10 -6.44 -7.39
CA ALA A 105 17.22 -7.22 -7.90
C ALA A 105 16.95 -7.72 -9.33
N TYR A 106 15.76 -8.25 -9.61
CA TYR A 106 15.39 -8.70 -10.95
C TYR A 106 15.51 -7.58 -11.99
N TYR A 107 14.99 -6.40 -11.69
CA TYR A 107 14.98 -5.27 -12.63
C TYR A 107 16.36 -4.66 -12.84
N ILE A 108 17.19 -4.64 -11.80
CA ILE A 108 18.57 -4.14 -11.86
C ILE A 108 19.47 -5.13 -12.62
N GLU A 109 19.44 -6.42 -12.26
CA GLU A 109 20.28 -7.47 -12.87
C GLU A 109 19.99 -7.65 -14.37
N ASN A 110 18.73 -7.46 -14.78
CA ASN A 110 18.31 -7.53 -16.19
C ASN A 110 18.37 -6.18 -16.92
N GLN A 111 18.92 -5.12 -16.29
CA GLN A 111 19.08 -3.78 -16.88
C GLN A 111 17.78 -3.16 -17.40
N LEU A 112 16.65 -3.48 -16.74
CA LEU A 112 15.33 -2.99 -17.11
C LEU A 112 15.02 -1.63 -16.49
N LEU A 113 15.55 -1.37 -15.30
CA LEU A 113 15.35 -0.12 -14.55
C LEU A 113 16.66 0.34 -13.90
N ASN A 114 16.75 1.65 -13.64
CA ASN A 114 17.75 2.18 -12.72
C ASN A 114 17.40 1.80 -11.27
N VAL A 115 18.38 1.95 -10.36
CA VAL A 115 18.23 1.60 -8.93
C VAL A 115 17.01 2.27 -8.31
N GLN A 116 16.81 3.57 -8.53
CA GLN A 116 15.72 4.33 -7.93
C GLN A 116 14.33 3.83 -8.35
N ASN A 117 14.13 3.53 -9.64
CA ASN A 117 12.86 3.03 -10.15
C ASN A 117 12.62 1.58 -9.72
N ALA A 118 13.66 0.75 -9.69
CA ALA A 118 13.57 -0.63 -9.20
C ALA A 118 13.18 -0.66 -7.71
N GLN A 119 13.80 0.19 -6.89
CA GLN A 119 13.43 0.40 -5.50
C GLN A 119 11.98 0.88 -5.38
N ALA A 120 11.59 1.94 -6.08
CA ALA A 120 10.21 2.46 -6.05
C ALA A 120 9.16 1.40 -6.42
N LEU A 121 9.49 0.50 -7.36
CA LEU A 121 8.63 -0.61 -7.74
C LEU A 121 8.52 -1.66 -6.62
N GLN A 122 9.63 -2.04 -5.99
CA GLN A 122 9.60 -2.94 -4.83
C GLN A 122 8.87 -2.30 -3.63
N ALA A 123 9.02 -0.99 -3.41
CA ALA A 123 8.27 -0.26 -2.39
C ALA A 123 6.76 -0.40 -2.58
N LEU A 124 6.27 -0.22 -3.81
CA LEU A 124 4.86 -0.37 -4.12
C LEU A 124 4.33 -1.76 -3.72
N TYR A 125 5.00 -2.84 -4.13
CA TYR A 125 4.53 -4.18 -3.81
C TYR A 125 4.70 -4.54 -2.32
N THR A 126 5.71 -3.96 -1.66
CA THR A 126 5.88 -4.11 -0.21
C THR A 126 4.78 -3.40 0.57
N GLU A 127 4.41 -2.19 0.15
CA GLU A 127 3.27 -1.46 0.68
C GLU A 127 1.97 -2.25 0.51
N LEU A 128 1.73 -2.80 -0.69
CA LEU A 128 0.57 -3.65 -0.95
C LEU A 128 0.55 -4.92 -0.07
N ASN A 129 1.70 -5.55 0.16
CA ASN A 129 1.81 -6.69 1.10
C ASN A 129 1.44 -6.30 2.53
N PHE A 130 1.83 -5.11 2.98
CA PHE A 130 1.50 -4.63 4.32
C PHE A 130 0.02 -4.26 4.44
N ILE A 131 -0.48 -3.40 3.55
CA ILE A 131 -1.87 -2.89 3.55
C ILE A 131 -2.86 -4.06 3.46
N CYS A 132 -2.57 -5.05 2.63
CA CYS A 132 -3.44 -6.22 2.41
C CYS A 132 -3.12 -7.42 3.30
N GLY A 133 -2.24 -7.23 4.28
CA GLY A 133 -1.82 -8.24 5.23
C GLY A 133 -1.85 -7.69 6.64
N ALA A 134 -0.69 -7.56 7.27
CA ALA A 134 -0.56 -7.19 8.68
C ALA A 134 -1.15 -5.81 9.04
N GLY A 135 -1.26 -4.90 8.07
CA GLY A 135 -1.84 -3.57 8.27
C GLY A 135 -3.35 -3.50 8.04
N MET A 136 -3.98 -4.51 7.46
CA MET A 136 -5.37 -4.41 6.98
C MET A 136 -6.35 -4.07 8.10
N ASP A 137 -6.35 -4.87 9.17
CA ASP A 137 -7.33 -4.74 10.25
C ASP A 137 -7.24 -3.37 10.95
N ILE A 138 -6.03 -2.86 11.16
CA ILE A 138 -5.82 -1.54 11.77
C ILE A 138 -6.37 -0.44 10.88
N TYR A 139 -6.15 -0.51 9.56
CA TYR A 139 -6.73 0.46 8.64
C TYR A 139 -8.26 0.40 8.68
N LEU A 140 -8.85 -0.79 8.60
CA LEU A 140 -10.31 -0.95 8.59
C LEU A 140 -10.97 -0.44 9.86
N ASN A 141 -10.32 -0.64 11.02
CA ASN A 141 -10.80 -0.12 12.30
C ASN A 141 -10.70 1.41 12.42
N ASN A 142 -9.87 2.05 11.57
CA ASN A 142 -9.58 3.48 11.60
C ASN A 142 -9.91 4.19 10.28
N ASP A 143 -10.71 3.54 9.42
CA ASP A 143 -10.80 3.87 8.00
C ASP A 143 -11.18 5.33 7.75
N LYS A 144 -12.20 5.85 8.43
CA LYS A 144 -12.67 7.22 8.30
C LYS A 144 -11.55 8.24 8.57
N CYS A 145 -10.80 8.04 9.64
CA CYS A 145 -9.74 8.96 10.01
C CYS A 145 -8.54 8.85 9.06
N MET A 146 -8.06 7.62 8.84
CA MET A 146 -6.89 7.39 8.00
C MET A 146 -7.13 7.82 6.56
N SER A 147 -8.31 7.56 6.01
CA SER A 147 -8.72 8.03 4.67
C SER A 147 -8.65 9.54 4.56
N GLN A 148 -9.19 10.27 5.55
CA GLN A 148 -9.14 11.73 5.59
C GLN A 148 -7.71 12.25 5.68
N VAL A 149 -6.84 11.62 6.49
CA VAL A 149 -5.42 11.97 6.53
C VAL A 149 -4.76 11.73 5.17
N PHE A 150 -5.01 10.60 4.52
CA PHE A 150 -4.46 10.33 3.19
C PHE A 150 -4.88 11.37 2.15
N VAL A 151 -6.15 11.80 2.17
CA VAL A 151 -6.64 12.84 1.26
C VAL A 151 -6.05 14.21 1.59
N ASN A 152 -6.08 14.61 2.85
CA ASN A 152 -5.70 15.96 3.27
C ASN A 152 -4.18 16.16 3.32
N ASN A 153 -3.41 15.10 3.55
CA ASN A 153 -1.97 15.13 3.76
C ASN A 153 -1.17 14.41 2.67
N ALA A 154 -1.79 14.03 1.53
CA ALA A 154 -1.10 13.37 0.41
C ALA A 154 0.21 14.08 0.02
N THR A 155 0.15 15.39 -0.24
CA THR A 155 1.33 16.19 -0.60
C THR A 155 2.38 16.22 0.51
N PHE A 156 1.95 16.26 1.77
CA PHE A 156 2.88 16.26 2.90
C PHE A 156 3.63 14.93 3.01
N ILE A 157 2.91 13.80 2.90
CA ILE A 157 3.51 12.45 2.94
C ILE A 157 4.46 12.25 1.75
N GLU A 158 4.08 12.70 0.56
CA GLU A 158 4.94 12.62 -0.63
C GLU A 158 6.19 13.48 -0.47
N ASN A 159 6.09 14.65 0.15
CA ASN A 159 7.25 15.49 0.46
C ASN A 159 8.19 14.81 1.48
N CYS A 160 7.67 14.13 2.51
CA CYS A 160 8.49 13.33 3.43
C CYS A 160 9.30 12.27 2.66
N ARG A 161 8.64 11.52 1.78
CA ARG A 161 9.26 10.47 0.95
C ARG A 161 10.27 11.06 -0.04
N ALA A 162 9.98 12.20 -0.64
CA ALA A 162 10.88 12.89 -1.57
C ALA A 162 12.13 13.42 -0.88
N GLN A 163 11.97 14.04 0.30
CA GLN A 163 13.08 14.52 1.11
C GLN A 163 14.01 13.37 1.51
N PHE A 164 13.45 12.26 1.98
CA PHE A 164 14.24 11.06 2.31
C PHE A 164 15.10 10.57 1.15
N ARG A 165 14.53 10.51 -0.06
CA ARG A 165 15.29 10.11 -1.27
C ARG A 165 16.44 11.07 -1.56
N ALA A 166 16.18 12.37 -1.48
CA ALA A 166 17.22 13.39 -1.69
C ALA A 166 18.33 13.32 -0.63
N ASP A 167 17.97 13.07 0.64
CA ASP A 167 18.94 12.97 1.75
C ASP A 167 19.83 11.73 1.63
N ILE A 168 19.27 10.58 1.21
CA ILE A 168 20.05 9.37 0.94
C ILE A 168 20.98 9.56 -0.24
N GLU A 169 20.51 10.19 -1.33
CA GLU A 169 21.34 10.46 -2.50
C GLU A 169 22.51 11.39 -2.15
N ALA A 170 22.26 12.42 -1.33
CA ALA A 170 23.29 13.37 -0.93
C ALA A 170 24.27 12.79 0.10
N ASN A 171 23.81 11.96 1.04
CA ASN A 171 24.66 11.39 2.09
C ASN A 171 24.19 9.99 2.52
N PRO A 172 24.58 8.94 1.77
CA PRO A 172 24.13 7.57 2.05
C PRO A 172 24.69 7.00 3.36
N MET A 173 25.80 7.53 3.87
CA MET A 173 26.38 7.09 5.15
C MET A 173 25.50 7.40 6.36
N ARG A 174 24.51 8.29 6.19
CA ARG A 174 23.53 8.66 7.22
C ARG A 174 22.16 8.02 7.01
N ALA A 175 22.05 6.98 6.17
CA ALA A 175 20.78 6.37 5.78
C ALA A 175 19.85 6.04 6.96
N CYS A 176 20.35 5.48 8.07
CA CYS A 176 19.49 5.17 9.23
C CYS A 176 18.97 6.42 9.96
N VAL A 177 19.69 7.54 9.90
CA VAL A 177 19.18 8.82 10.41
C VAL A 177 18.07 9.35 9.50
N TRP A 178 18.24 9.22 8.18
CA TRP A 178 17.23 9.63 7.21
C TRP A 178 15.99 8.74 7.27
N GLU A 179 16.15 7.44 7.53
CA GLU A 179 15.03 6.54 7.83
C GLU A 179 14.25 7.05 9.04
N ALA A 180 14.90 7.28 10.17
CA ALA A 180 14.22 7.77 11.37
C ALA A 180 13.47 9.10 11.13
N ASN A 181 14.07 10.02 10.35
CA ASN A 181 13.41 11.26 9.96
C ASN A 181 12.20 11.03 9.06
N LEU A 182 12.28 10.10 8.10
CA LEU A 182 11.15 9.72 7.26
C LEU A 182 10.00 9.21 8.12
N LEU A 183 10.27 8.24 9.01
CA LEU A 183 9.25 7.61 9.85
C LEU A 183 8.54 8.64 10.73
N GLU A 184 9.28 9.55 11.37
CA GLU A 184 8.69 10.64 12.15
C GLU A 184 7.86 11.61 11.29
N CYS A 185 8.35 11.93 10.08
CA CYS A 185 7.65 12.81 9.16
C CYS A 185 6.29 12.20 8.75
N VAL A 186 6.28 10.96 8.25
CA VAL A 186 5.06 10.35 7.71
C VAL A 186 4.01 10.03 8.78
N GLN A 187 4.42 9.73 10.02
CA GLN A 187 3.47 9.37 11.08
C GLN A 187 2.82 10.60 11.71
N THR A 188 3.41 11.78 11.55
CA THR A 188 2.93 13.02 12.17
C THR A 188 1.46 13.35 11.87
N PRO A 189 0.97 13.32 10.62
CA PRO A 189 -0.43 13.58 10.32
C PRO A 189 -1.40 12.61 10.99
N PHE A 190 -1.01 11.34 11.11
CA PHE A 190 -1.81 10.28 11.74
C PHE A 190 -1.82 10.45 13.25
N ARG A 191 -0.68 10.80 13.88
CA ARG A 191 -0.59 11.15 15.30
C ARG A 191 -1.48 12.36 15.65
N GLN A 192 -1.54 13.35 14.76
CA GLN A 192 -2.29 14.59 15.00
C GLN A 192 -3.80 14.44 14.81
N SER A 193 -4.21 13.56 13.90
CA SER A 193 -5.62 13.49 13.46
C SER A 193 -6.34 12.23 13.94
N CYS A 194 -5.60 11.14 14.17
CA CYS A 194 -6.13 9.82 14.49
C CYS A 194 -5.66 9.34 15.87
N ASN A 195 -5.70 8.02 16.10
CA ASN A 195 -5.22 7.39 17.32
C ASN A 195 -3.80 6.83 17.15
N VAL A 196 -3.28 6.25 18.23
CA VAL A 196 -1.93 5.70 18.29
C VAL A 196 -1.73 4.46 17.40
N GLU A 197 -2.81 3.74 17.06
CA GLU A 197 -2.74 2.61 16.12
C GLU A 197 -2.53 3.10 14.69
N ALA A 198 -3.23 4.17 14.29
CA ALA A 198 -3.06 4.80 12.98
C ALA A 198 -1.67 5.46 12.82
N GLU A 199 -1.14 6.07 13.89
CA GLU A 199 0.24 6.55 13.95
C GLU A 199 1.21 5.38 13.69
N TRP A 200 1.11 4.33 14.50
CA TRP A 200 1.96 3.16 14.40
C TRP A 200 1.89 2.52 13.02
N TRP A 201 0.69 2.43 12.45
CA TRP A 201 0.45 1.84 11.13
C TRP A 201 1.22 2.55 10.03
N MET A 202 1.21 3.89 10.02
CA MET A 202 1.92 4.65 8.97
C MET A 202 3.44 4.55 9.15
N CYS A 203 3.90 4.56 10.40
CA CYS A 203 5.31 4.30 10.68
C CYS A 203 5.72 2.91 10.17
N GLU A 204 4.97 1.86 10.51
CA GLU A 204 5.33 0.51 10.12
C GLU A 204 5.24 0.28 8.62
N LEU A 205 4.25 0.87 7.96
CA LEU A 205 4.15 0.83 6.51
C LEU A 205 5.44 1.35 5.87
N GLU A 206 5.93 2.53 6.26
CA GLU A 206 7.17 3.04 5.68
C GLU A 206 8.38 2.24 6.13
N ARG A 207 8.44 1.79 7.40
CA ARG A 207 9.57 1.00 7.90
C ARG A 207 9.75 -0.29 7.11
N VAL A 208 8.68 -1.02 6.80
CA VAL A 208 8.79 -2.24 5.99
C VAL A 208 9.16 -1.93 4.54
N VAL A 209 8.69 -0.80 3.99
CA VAL A 209 9.04 -0.35 2.64
C VAL A 209 10.53 -0.05 2.51
N VAL A 210 11.08 0.77 3.40
CA VAL A 210 12.50 1.18 3.35
C VAL A 210 13.45 0.12 3.90
N GLY A 211 12.99 -0.74 4.80
CA GLY A 211 13.80 -1.82 5.39
C GLY A 211 14.30 -2.84 4.37
N ASN A 212 13.66 -2.93 3.20
CA ASN A 212 14.16 -3.73 2.07
C ASN A 212 15.48 -3.20 1.51
N TRP A 213 15.70 -1.88 1.54
CA TRP A 213 16.91 -1.22 1.00
C TRP A 213 17.93 -0.96 2.10
N LEU A 214 17.45 -0.79 3.33
CA LEU A 214 18.22 -0.44 4.51
C LEU A 214 18.11 -1.51 5.61
N PRO A 215 18.45 -2.79 5.33
CA PRO A 215 18.27 -3.87 6.29
C PRO A 215 19.13 -3.73 7.56
N ALA A 216 20.14 -2.85 7.53
CA ALA A 216 20.97 -2.54 8.69
C ALA A 216 20.34 -1.54 9.66
N CYS A 217 19.29 -0.83 9.24
CA CYS A 217 18.59 0.12 10.10
C CYS A 217 17.51 -0.61 10.92
N SER A 218 17.26 -0.12 12.13
CA SER A 218 16.40 -0.79 13.11
C SER A 218 15.52 0.18 13.89
N THR A 219 15.11 1.29 13.26
CA THR A 219 14.25 2.29 13.89
C THR A 219 12.89 1.66 14.23
N PRO A 220 12.52 1.51 15.52
CA PRO A 220 11.28 0.85 15.88
C PRO A 220 10.09 1.82 15.75
N CYS A 221 8.97 1.32 15.22
CA CYS A 221 7.70 2.03 15.32
C CYS A 221 7.06 1.73 16.67
N SER A 222 7.19 2.68 17.59
CA SER A 222 6.59 2.57 18.91
C SER A 222 5.23 3.27 18.92
N ILE A 223 4.25 2.65 19.57
CA ILE A 223 3.01 3.32 19.91
C ILE A 223 3.38 4.43 20.90
N SER A 224 3.34 5.70 20.46
CA SER A 224 3.62 6.81 21.35
C SER A 224 2.52 6.85 22.42
N GLN A 225 2.84 6.54 23.68
CA GLN A 225 1.91 6.80 24.78
C GLN A 225 1.90 8.30 25.04
N ASN A 226 1.26 9.06 24.17
CA ASN A 226 1.13 10.49 24.32
C ASN A 226 0.26 10.79 25.56
N PRO A 227 0.79 11.39 26.64
CA PRO A 227 0.04 11.58 27.90
C PRO A 227 -1.20 12.45 27.74
N LYS A 228 -1.32 13.21 26.64
CA LYS A 228 -2.45 14.10 26.38
C LYS A 228 -3.77 13.37 26.06
N VAL A 229 -3.72 12.09 25.71
CA VAL A 229 -4.93 11.26 25.46
C VAL A 229 -5.35 10.47 26.71
N PHE A 230 -4.44 10.27 27.67
CA PHE A 230 -4.69 9.48 28.89
C PHE A 230 -5.49 10.19 29.98
N ASN A 231 -5.81 11.49 29.83
CA ASN A 231 -6.67 12.20 30.79
C ASN A 231 -8.17 11.81 30.69
N GLY A 232 -8.55 10.93 29.74
CA GLY A 232 -9.92 10.44 29.59
C GLY A 232 -10.24 9.16 30.38
N PHE A 233 -9.24 8.39 30.81
CA PHE A 233 -9.45 7.21 31.65
C PHE A 233 -9.28 7.57 33.13
N LYS A 234 -10.27 8.31 33.67
CA LYS A 234 -10.51 8.28 35.11
C LYS A 234 -10.83 6.83 35.47
N GLN A 235 -9.96 6.24 36.26
CA GLN A 235 -10.15 4.99 37.01
C GLN A 235 -11.60 4.90 37.50
N ARG A 236 -12.39 4.02 36.87
CA ARG A 236 -13.60 3.49 37.47
C ARG A 236 -13.19 2.28 38.29
N ASP A 237 -13.27 2.50 39.60
CA ASP A 237 -13.67 1.55 40.63
C ASP A 237 -12.75 0.36 40.90
N SER A 238 -11.85 0.56 41.87
CA SER A 238 -11.35 -0.51 42.73
C SER A 238 -11.23 -0.05 44.18
N LYS A 239 -12.32 0.43 44.78
CA LYS A 239 -12.45 0.53 46.25
C LYS A 239 -13.92 0.43 46.65
N GLU A 240 -14.38 -0.79 46.90
CA GLU A 240 -15.40 -1.09 47.91
C GLU A 240 -15.51 -2.61 48.09
N GLN A 241 -14.50 -3.21 48.70
CA GLN A 241 -14.67 -4.39 49.54
C GLN A 241 -13.59 -4.32 50.62
N HIS A 242 -13.98 -3.84 51.80
CA HIS A 242 -13.58 -4.24 53.17
C HIS A 242 -13.97 -3.09 54.13
#